data_AF-A0A8T7BIL7-F1
#
_entry.id   AF-A0A8T7BIL7-F1
#
_cell.length_a   1.000
_cell.length_b   1.000
_cell.length_c   1.000
_cell.angle_alpha   90.00
_cell.angle_beta   90.00
_cell.angle_gamma   90.00
#
_symmetry.space_group_name_H-M   'P 1'
#
loop_
_entity.id
_entity.type
_entity.pdbx_description
1 polymer ?
#
loop_
_entity_poly.entity_id
_entity_poly.type
_entity_poly.pdbx_seq_one_letter_code
_entity_poly.pdbx_strand_id
1 'polypeptide(L)'
;MTTSPIAIFVYKRPEHTKQMLISLCQNPGYESAEITVYCDGPRSNADDQDISATRGMVRKLLPQANIVERDENLGLANSIITGVSEKCQKYGRVIVIE
;
A
#
# COMPACT_ATOMS: atom_id res chain seq x y z
N MET A 1 3.50 21.33 -10.91
CA MET A 1 2.63 21.12 -9.73
C MET A 1 3.22 19.98 -8.93
N THR A 2 3.36 20.10 -7.61
CA THR A 2 3.79 18.99 -6.76
C THR A 2 2.62 18.04 -6.55
N THR A 3 2.77 16.76 -6.89
CA THR A 3 1.79 15.71 -6.57
C THR A 3 1.84 15.40 -5.07
N SER A 4 0.73 14.97 -4.49
CA SER A 4 0.71 14.46 -3.11
C SER A 4 1.13 12.98 -3.15
N PRO A 5 1.97 12.51 -2.22
CA PRO A 5 2.29 11.08 -2.16
C PRO A 5 1.04 10.28 -1.77
N ILE A 6 0.98 9.03 -2.23
CA ILE A 6 -0.09 8.09 -1.93
C ILE A 6 0.47 6.99 -1.03
N ALA A 7 -0.14 6.79 0.14
CA ALA A 7 0.12 5.67 1.02
C ALA A 7 -1.06 4.69 0.94
N ILE A 8 -0.76 3.46 0.52
CA ILE A 8 -1.75 2.38 0.37
C ILE A 8 -1.48 1.33 1.43
N PHE A 9 -2.49 0.91 2.17
CA PHE A 9 -2.38 -0.11 3.21
C PHE A 9 -3.11 -1.38 2.79
N VAL A 10 -2.39 -2.48 2.63
CA VAL A 10 -2.95 -3.76 2.15
C VAL A 10 -2.56 -4.90 3.08
N TYR A 11 -3.32 -6.00 3.04
CA TYR A 11 -3.04 -7.18 3.86
C TYR A 11 -3.37 -8.49 3.12
N LYS A 12 -4.38 -9.22 3.57
CA LYS A 12 -4.74 -10.57 3.08
C LYS A 12 -5.99 -10.60 2.21
N ARG A 13 -6.21 -9.56 1.40
CA ARG A 13 -7.43 -9.42 0.57
C ARG A 13 -7.06 -9.18 -0.90
N PRO A 14 -6.46 -10.16 -1.59
CA PRO A 14 -5.86 -9.96 -2.91
C PRO A 14 -6.85 -9.44 -3.96
N GLU A 15 -8.11 -9.91 -3.98
CA GLU A 15 -9.08 -9.47 -4.98
C GLU A 15 -9.58 -8.04 -4.72
N HIS A 16 -9.81 -7.64 -3.46
CA HIS A 16 -10.16 -6.25 -3.14
C HIS A 16 -9.00 -5.31 -3.45
N THR A 17 -7.77 -5.70 -3.08
CA THR A 17 -6.57 -4.94 -3.45
C THR A 17 -6.49 -4.79 -4.97
N LYS A 18 -6.65 -5.87 -5.73
CA LYS A 18 -6.64 -5.82 -7.21
C LYS A 18 -7.67 -4.82 -7.77
N GLN A 19 -8.91 -4.86 -7.30
CA GLN A 19 -9.96 -3.95 -7.76
C GLN A 19 -9.63 -2.49 -7.45
N MET A 20 -9.16 -2.22 -6.23
CA MET A 20 -8.73 -0.88 -5.81
C MET A 20 -7.55 -0.39 -6.67
N LEU A 21 -6.55 -1.24 -6.93
CA LEU A 21 -5.39 -0.90 -7.77
C LEU A 21 -5.78 -0.59 -9.21
N ILE A 22 -6.68 -1.40 -9.81
CA ILE A 22 -7.18 -1.14 -11.17
C ILE A 22 -7.89 0.21 -11.24
N SER A 23 -8.71 0.53 -10.24
CA SER A 23 -9.37 1.84 -10.17
C SER A 23 -8.37 2.98 -9.99
N LEU A 24 -7.37 2.81 -9.12
CA LEU A 24 -6.33 3.81 -8.89
C LEU A 24 -5.58 4.17 -10.19
N CYS A 25 -5.16 3.17 -10.95
CA CYS A 25 -4.40 3.34 -12.19
C CYS A 25 -5.17 4.10 -13.29
N GLN A 26 -6.50 4.21 -13.19
CA GLN A 26 -7.33 4.94 -14.15
C GLN A 26 -7.44 6.44 -13.83
N ASN A 27 -6.94 6.89 -12.68
CA ASN A 27 -7.05 8.30 -12.27
C ASN A 27 -5.98 9.17 -12.93
N PRO A 28 -6.35 10.36 -13.46
CA PRO A 28 -5.38 11.32 -13.97
C PRO A 28 -4.31 11.70 -12.92
N GLY A 29 -3.05 11.70 -13.34
CA GLY A 29 -1.92 12.09 -12.47
C GLY A 29 -1.30 10.95 -11.64
N TYR A 30 -1.93 9.76 -11.61
CA TYR A 30 -1.41 8.56 -10.93
C TYR A 30 0.04 8.24 -11.34
N GLU A 31 0.38 8.32 -12.63
CA GLU A 31 1.72 7.99 -13.14
C GLU A 31 2.83 8.88 -12.58
N SER A 32 2.47 10.07 -12.08
CA SER A 32 3.40 11.05 -11.49
C SER A 32 3.34 11.10 -9.96
N ALA A 33 2.50 10.26 -9.34
CA ALA A 33 2.39 10.19 -7.89
C ALA A 33 3.51 9.32 -7.32
N GLU A 34 4.10 9.75 -6.20
CA GLU A 34 4.95 8.86 -5.41
C GLU A 34 4.05 7.93 -4.59
N ILE A 35 4.11 6.63 -4.87
CA ILE A 35 3.23 5.63 -4.25
C ILE A 35 4.06 4.74 -3.34
N THR A 36 3.62 4.59 -2.09
CA THR A 36 4.13 3.59 -1.16
C THR A 36 3.01 2.66 -0.74
N VAL A 37 3.23 1.36 -0.88
CA VAL A 37 2.29 0.32 -0.46
C VAL A 37 2.86 -0.38 0.77
N TYR A 38 2.17 -0.28 1.89
CA TYR A 38 2.52 -0.98 3.12
C TYR A 38 1.73 -2.28 3.18
N CYS A 39 2.45 -3.40 3.30
CA CYS A 39 1.88 -4.73 3.45
C CYS A 39 2.43 -5.39 4.72
N ASP A 40 1.57 -5.47 5.74
CA ASP A 40 1.91 -6.12 7.00
C ASP A 40 2.19 -7.62 6.83
N GLY A 41 2.96 -8.20 7.77
CA GLY A 41 3.24 -9.62 7.83
C GLY A 41 2.08 -10.45 8.38
N PRO A 42 2.15 -11.78 8.26
CA PRO A 42 1.11 -12.71 8.72
C PRO A 42 0.87 -12.63 10.23
N ARG A 43 -0.39 -12.80 10.65
CA ARG A 43 -0.74 -13.10 12.07
C ARG A 43 -0.61 -14.60 12.38
N SER A 44 -0.66 -15.42 11.34
CA SER A 44 -0.50 -16.87 11.40
C SER A 44 -0.14 -17.38 10.02
N ASN A 45 0.41 -18.60 9.94
CA ASN A 45 0.80 -19.23 8.68
C ASN A 45 -0.36 -19.36 7.66
N ALA A 46 -1.61 -19.31 8.12
CA ALA A 46 -2.77 -19.33 7.22
C ALA A 46 -2.90 -18.06 6.37
N ASP A 47 -2.32 -16.95 6.82
CA ASP A 47 -2.38 -15.67 6.12
C ASP A 47 -1.31 -15.56 5.00
N ASP A 48 -0.28 -16.42 5.01
CA ASP A 48 0.88 -16.34 4.11
C ASP A 48 0.50 -16.38 2.63
N GLN A 49 -0.42 -17.27 2.27
CA GLN A 49 -0.85 -17.43 0.88
C GLN A 49 -1.52 -16.16 0.36
N ASP A 50 -2.46 -15.60 1.12
CA ASP A 50 -3.22 -14.41 0.71
C ASP A 50 -2.36 -13.15 0.72
N ILE A 51 -1.43 -13.03 1.67
CA ILE A 51 -0.46 -11.93 1.73
C ILE A 51 0.50 -12.00 0.53
N SER A 52 1.03 -13.19 0.23
CA SER A 52 1.91 -13.40 -0.92
C SER A 52 1.19 -13.08 -2.23
N ALA A 53 -0.06 -13.51 -2.38
CA ALA A 53 -0.90 -13.16 -3.52
C ALA A 53 -1.13 -11.64 -3.61
N THR A 54 -1.38 -10.97 -2.49
CA THR A 54 -1.57 -9.51 -2.43
C THR A 54 -0.30 -8.77 -2.85
N ARG A 55 0.86 -9.15 -2.31
CA ARG A 55 2.17 -8.57 -2.67
C ARG A 55 2.49 -8.81 -4.15
N GLY A 56 2.23 -10.01 -4.65
CA GLY A 56 2.39 -10.34 -6.07
C GLY A 56 1.51 -9.47 -6.98
N MET A 57 0.26 -9.24 -6.58
CA MET A 57 -0.67 -8.37 -7.30
C MET A 57 -0.19 -6.92 -7.34
N VAL A 58 0.27 -6.39 -6.20
CA VAL A 58 0.81 -5.03 -6.10
C VAL A 58 2.01 -4.88 -7.04
N ARG A 59 2.98 -5.81 -7.00
CA ARG A 59 4.15 -5.79 -7.90
C ARG A 59 3.76 -5.81 -9.38
N LYS A 60 2.71 -6.56 -9.72
CA LYS A 60 2.24 -6.70 -11.11
C LYS A 60 1.53 -5.44 -11.61
N LEU A 61 0.67 -4.83 -10.79
CA LEU A 61 -0.20 -3.72 -11.20
C LEU A 61 0.40 -2.34 -10.93
N LEU A 62 1.27 -2.22 -9.91
CA LEU A 62 1.95 -1.00 -9.50
C LEU A 62 3.49 -1.18 -9.51
N PRO A 63 4.12 -1.49 -10.65
CA PRO A 63 5.57 -1.78 -10.70
C PRO A 63 6.45 -0.60 -10.25
N GLN A 64 5.94 0.63 -10.30
CA GLN A 64 6.65 1.83 -9.87
C GLN A 64 6.44 2.20 -8.39
N ALA A 65 5.58 1.47 -7.66
CA ALA A 65 5.34 1.74 -6.25
C ALA A 65 6.47 1.19 -5.36
N ASN A 66 6.80 1.91 -4.30
CA ASN A 66 7.65 1.41 -3.23
C ASN A 66 6.84 0.47 -2.33
N ILE A 67 7.19 -0.81 -2.29
CA ILE A 67 6.47 -1.79 -1.47
C ILE A 67 7.24 -2.00 -0.17
N VAL A 68 6.61 -1.66 0.96
CA VAL A 68 7.11 -1.91 2.31
C VAL A 68 6.47 -3.18 2.81
N GLU A 69 7.19 -4.28 2.69
CA GLU A 69 6.81 -5.58 3.23
C GLU A 69 7.31 -5.71 4.65
N ARG A 70 6.41 -6.02 5.58
CA ARG A 70 6.77 -6.26 6.97
C ARG A 70 6.73 -7.75 7.26
N ASP A 71 7.59 -8.17 8.18
CA ASP A 71 7.66 -9.55 8.66
C ASP A 71 6.54 -9.86 9.65
N GLU A 72 6.11 -8.85 10.42
CA GLU A 72 5.07 -8.98 11.44
C GLU A 72 3.82 -8.15 11.12
N ASN A 73 2.70 -8.54 11.70
CA ASN A 73 1.46 -7.77 11.65
C ASN A 73 1.47 -6.67 12.72
N LEU A 74 1.62 -5.40 12.30
CA LEU A 74 1.53 -4.27 13.23
C LEU A 74 0.08 -3.97 13.63
N GLY A 75 -0.87 -4.42 12.80
CA GLY A 75 -2.28 -4.09 12.91
C GLY A 75 -2.57 -2.74 12.26
N LEU A 76 -3.80 -2.60 11.73
CA LEU A 76 -4.20 -1.48 10.87
C LEU A 76 -3.87 -0.11 11.47
N ALA A 77 -4.22 0.12 12.74
CA ALA A 77 -3.97 1.40 13.40
C ALA A 77 -2.48 1.77 13.43
N ASN A 78 -1.62 0.86 13.89
CA ASN A 78 -0.18 1.12 13.96
C ASN A 78 0.45 1.23 12.57
N SER A 79 -0.02 0.42 11.62
CA SER A 79 0.40 0.46 10.23
C SER A 79 0.13 1.85 9.61
N ILE A 80 -1.11 2.35 9.74
CA ILE A 80 -1.52 3.67 9.29
C ILE A 80 -0.74 4.78 10.01
N ILE A 81 -0.68 4.76 11.35
CA ILE A 81 0.04 5.78 12.12
C ILE A 81 1.49 5.87 11.65
N THR A 82 2.17 4.74 11.49
CA THR A 82 3.57 4.70 11.06
C THR A 82 3.73 5.26 9.65
N GLY A 83 2.96 4.75 8.68
CA GLY A 83 3.09 5.16 7.28
C GLY A 83 2.68 6.61 7.05
N VAL A 84 1.57 7.06 7.65
CA VAL A 84 1.10 8.44 7.55
C VAL A 84 2.07 9.40 8.23
N SER A 85 2.60 9.06 9.41
CA SER A 85 3.57 9.91 10.10
C SER A 85 4.85 10.08 9.29
N GLU A 86 5.39 9.00 8.70
CA GLU A 86 6.54 9.04 7.80
C GLU A 86 6.30 9.98 6.61
N LYS A 87 5.16 9.84 5.93
CA LYS A 87 4.84 10.68 4.76
C LYS A 87 4.57 12.14 5.14
N CYS A 88 3.85 12.40 6.24
CA CYS A 88 3.61 13.76 6.71
C CYS A 88 4.91 14.44 7.15
N GLN A 89 5.83 13.73 7.80
CA GLN A 89 7.12 14.28 8.18
C GLN A 89 7.99 14.63 6.95
N LYS A 90 7.93 13.81 5.89
CA LYS A 90 8.73 14.00 4.68
C LYS A 90 8.12 15.00 3.68
N TYR A 91 6.80 14.98 3.50
CA TYR A 91 6.09 15.71 2.43
C TYR A 91 5.10 16.76 2.94
N GLY A 92 4.80 16.78 4.24
CA GLY A 92 3.77 17.65 4.84
C GLY A 92 2.32 17.26 4.52
N ARG A 93 2.10 16.24 3.67
CA ARG A 93 0.77 15.78 3.22
C ARG A 93 0.84 14.36 2.66
N VAL A 94 -0.29 13.66 2.63
CA VAL A 94 -0.42 12.33 2.03
C VAL A 94 -1.89 12.04 1.67
N ILE A 95 -2.11 11.27 0.59
CA ILE A 95 -3.39 10.64 0.28
C ILE A 95 -3.35 9.22 0.84
N VAL A 96 -4.33 8.84 1.65
CA VAL A 96 -4.40 7.52 2.28
C VAL A 96 -5.46 6.68 1.60
N ILE A 97 -5.11 5.45 1.23
CA ILE A 97 -6.00 4.44 0.63
C ILE A 97 -5.84 3.13 1.41
N GLU A 98 -6.94 2.43 1.63
CA GLU A 98 -6.99 1.06 2.17
C GLU A 98 -7.76 0.16 1.17
#